data_AF-A0A954WCT4-F1
#
_entry.id   AF-A0A954WCT4-F1
#
_cell.length_a   1.000
_cell.length_b   1.000
_cell.length_c   1.000
_cell.angle_alpha   90.00
_cell.angle_beta   90.00
_cell.angle_gamma   90.00
#
_symmetry.space_group_name_H-M   'P 1'
#
loop_
_entity.id
_entity.type
_entity.pdbx_description
1 polymer ?
#
loop_
_entity_poly.entity_id
_entity_poly.type
_entity_poly.pdbx_seq_one_letter_code
_entity_poly.pdbx_strand_id
1 'polypeptide(L)'
;EDADSEGEEGKFYVWSPPEVRELLGDERAERFCYVYDVTDSGNFEGHNILNLPKSIEQCAALRHWDVDELRRELAESRQALFAAREQRVRPGKDDKVLVSWNALMIDALARAAGVLDEPRYLQAAQAAAHFIREQMRRPDGRLLHAWRGGQAKFDAYLDDYAYLANALVSLYMAD
;
A
#
# COMPACT_ATOMS: atom_id res chain seq x y z
N GLU A 1 1.49 -1.43 5.20
CA GLU A 1 1.63 -2.67 5.99
C GLU A 1 2.98 -2.55 6.67
N ASP A 2 3.11 -3.08 7.87
CA ASP A 2 4.43 -3.24 8.50
C ASP A 2 5.31 -4.07 7.56
N ALA A 3 6.63 -3.92 7.63
CA ALA A 3 7.52 -4.75 6.84
C ALA A 3 7.68 -6.13 7.50
N ASP A 4 7.48 -6.24 8.82
CA ASP A 4 7.73 -7.45 9.58
C ASP A 4 6.63 -8.51 9.42
N SER A 5 7.02 -9.72 9.02
CA SER A 5 6.22 -10.93 9.13
C SER A 5 7.04 -12.05 9.77
N GLU A 6 6.47 -12.70 10.79
CA GLU A 6 7.14 -13.76 11.56
C GLU A 6 8.47 -13.35 12.23
N GLY A 7 8.68 -12.05 12.47
CA GLY A 7 9.93 -11.55 13.05
C GLY A 7 11.09 -11.41 12.03
N GLU A 8 10.79 -11.57 10.74
CA GLU A 8 11.70 -11.30 9.62
C GLU A 8 11.12 -10.15 8.77
N GLU A 9 11.90 -9.09 8.62
CA GLU A 9 11.50 -7.92 7.81
C GLU A 9 11.39 -8.34 6.32
N GLY A 10 10.25 -8.06 5.70
CA GLY A 10 10.04 -8.28 4.26
C GLY A 10 9.72 -9.71 3.83
N LYS A 11 9.65 -10.69 4.74
CA LYS A 11 9.43 -12.13 4.43
C LYS A 11 8.21 -12.39 3.54
N PHE A 12 7.16 -11.60 3.72
CA PHE A 12 5.96 -11.70 2.90
C PHE A 12 6.23 -11.45 1.40
N TYR A 13 7.18 -10.58 1.05
CA TYR A 13 7.40 -10.09 -0.31
C TYR A 13 8.58 -10.74 -1.06
N VAL A 14 9.45 -11.49 -0.36
CA VAL A 14 10.67 -12.05 -0.94
C VAL A 14 10.47 -13.44 -1.55
N TRP A 15 11.34 -13.80 -2.50
CA TRP A 15 11.31 -15.07 -3.23
C TRP A 15 12.71 -15.64 -3.44
N SER A 16 12.78 -16.95 -3.65
CA SER A 16 13.98 -17.67 -4.07
C SER A 16 13.78 -18.37 -5.43
N PRO A 17 14.85 -18.59 -6.22
CA PRO A 17 14.73 -19.35 -7.47
C PRO A 17 14.10 -20.76 -7.30
N PRO A 18 14.39 -21.54 -6.25
CA PRO A 18 13.71 -22.81 -6.01
C PRO A 18 12.20 -22.68 -5.81
N GLU A 19 11.72 -21.71 -5.02
CA GLU A 19 10.28 -21.47 -4.83
C GLU A 19 9.60 -21.09 -6.16
N VAL A 20 10.23 -20.25 -6.97
CA VAL A 20 9.69 -19.85 -8.28
C VAL A 20 9.60 -21.06 -9.21
N ARG A 21 10.62 -21.94 -9.22
CA ARG A 21 10.61 -23.20 -10.00
C ARG A 21 9.51 -24.15 -9.55
N GLU A 22 9.31 -24.29 -8.24
CA GLU A 22 8.25 -25.14 -7.69
C GLU A 22 6.85 -24.67 -8.13
N LEU A 23 6.62 -23.36 -8.15
CA LEU A 23 5.32 -22.78 -8.52
C LEU A 23 5.04 -22.76 -10.03
N LEU A 24 6.07 -22.52 -10.85
CA LEU A 24 5.90 -22.23 -12.28
C LEU A 24 6.36 -23.37 -13.20
N GLY A 25 7.17 -24.31 -12.70
CA GLY A 25 7.93 -25.26 -13.50
C GLY A 25 9.17 -24.62 -14.15
N ASP A 26 10.13 -25.45 -14.57
CA ASP A 26 11.48 -25.00 -14.93
C ASP A 26 11.52 -23.95 -16.06
N GLU A 27 10.78 -24.16 -17.14
CA GLU A 27 10.83 -23.26 -18.32
C GLU A 27 10.27 -21.88 -18.00
N ARG A 28 9.08 -21.81 -17.39
CA ARG A 28 8.44 -20.54 -17.01
C ARG A 28 9.24 -19.85 -15.91
N ALA A 29 9.79 -20.61 -14.96
CA ALA A 29 10.63 -20.07 -13.91
C ALA A 29 11.92 -19.44 -14.46
N GLU A 30 12.57 -20.04 -15.46
CA GLU A 30 13.77 -19.45 -16.07
C GLU A 30 13.45 -18.08 -16.68
N ARG A 31 12.37 -17.99 -17.47
CA ARG A 31 11.92 -16.74 -18.09
C ARG A 31 11.53 -15.71 -17.04
N PHE A 32 10.78 -16.12 -16.02
CA PHE A 32 10.35 -15.26 -14.92
C PHE A 32 11.54 -14.72 -14.12
N CYS A 33 12.46 -15.60 -13.71
CA CYS A 33 13.66 -15.22 -12.96
C CYS A 33 14.54 -14.25 -13.75
N TYR A 34 14.69 -14.46 -15.06
CA TYR A 34 15.45 -13.55 -15.92
C TYR A 34 14.80 -12.16 -16.00
N VAL A 35 13.48 -12.09 -16.16
CA VAL A 35 12.76 -10.81 -16.29
C VAL A 35 12.70 -10.06 -14.96
N TYR A 36 12.48 -10.79 -13.85
CA TYR A 36 12.29 -10.22 -12.52
C TYR A 36 13.55 -10.18 -11.64
N ASP A 37 14.72 -10.45 -12.23
CA ASP A 37 16.02 -10.38 -11.56
C ASP A 37 16.11 -11.27 -10.30
N VAL A 38 15.54 -12.49 -10.40
CA VAL A 38 15.55 -13.46 -9.30
C VAL A 38 16.78 -14.34 -9.44
N THR A 39 17.72 -14.19 -8.51
CA THR A 39 19.03 -14.84 -8.50
C THR A 39 19.25 -15.67 -7.23
N ASP A 40 20.23 -16.57 -7.25
CA ASP A 40 20.59 -17.35 -6.07
C ASP A 40 21.23 -16.50 -4.96
N SER A 41 21.84 -15.36 -5.31
CA SER A 41 22.43 -14.42 -4.33
C SER A 41 21.40 -13.50 -3.68
N GLY A 42 20.22 -13.33 -4.30
CA GLY A 42 19.25 -12.34 -3.88
C GLY A 42 19.65 -10.90 -4.25
N ASN A 43 18.67 -10.01 -4.17
CA ASN A 43 18.84 -8.55 -4.24
C ASN A 43 18.44 -7.84 -2.93
N PHE A 44 17.97 -8.59 -1.93
CA PHE A 44 17.59 -8.12 -0.60
C PHE A 44 17.84 -9.22 0.42
N GLU A 45 18.81 -9.03 1.33
CA GLU A 45 19.09 -9.94 2.45
C GLU A 45 19.17 -11.43 2.07
N GLY A 46 19.84 -11.75 0.97
CA GLY A 46 19.97 -13.12 0.47
C GLY A 46 18.73 -13.70 -0.22
N HIS A 47 17.66 -12.92 -0.33
CA HIS A 47 16.43 -13.24 -1.06
C HIS A 47 16.16 -12.22 -2.18
N ASN A 48 15.10 -12.44 -2.97
CA ASN A 48 14.76 -11.59 -4.10
C ASN A 48 13.44 -10.86 -3.86
N ILE A 49 13.49 -9.53 -3.88
CA ILE A 49 12.33 -8.70 -4.18
C ILE A 49 12.21 -8.65 -5.70
N LEU A 50 11.03 -8.96 -6.24
CA LEU A 50 10.82 -8.95 -7.68
C LEU A 50 11.11 -7.56 -8.24
N ASN A 51 12.08 -7.47 -9.14
CA ASN A 51 12.57 -6.21 -9.69
C ASN A 51 12.53 -6.28 -11.21
N LEU A 52 12.11 -5.22 -11.90
CA LEU A 52 12.03 -5.18 -13.36
C LEU A 52 13.09 -4.22 -13.92
N PRO A 53 14.38 -4.61 -13.95
CA PRO A 53 15.49 -3.71 -14.33
C PRO A 53 15.47 -3.35 -15.82
N LYS A 54 14.79 -4.16 -16.64
CA LYS A 54 14.56 -3.95 -18.07
C LYS A 54 13.08 -4.15 -18.37
N SER A 55 12.57 -3.43 -19.37
CA SER A 55 11.20 -3.65 -19.82
C SER A 55 11.03 -5.07 -20.39
N ILE A 56 9.78 -5.56 -20.40
CA ILE A 56 9.47 -6.90 -20.95
C ILE A 56 9.90 -6.98 -22.42
N GLU A 57 9.74 -5.89 -23.18
CA GLU A 57 10.14 -5.77 -24.59
C GLU A 57 11.66 -5.87 -24.75
N GLN A 58 12.42 -5.23 -23.86
CA GLN A 58 13.89 -5.32 -23.87
C GLN A 58 14.36 -6.74 -23.55
N CYS A 59 13.74 -7.40 -22.56
CA CYS A 59 14.03 -8.79 -22.24
C CYS A 59 13.70 -9.73 -23.40
N ALA A 60 12.53 -9.56 -24.02
CA ALA A 60 12.10 -10.33 -25.17
C ALA A 60 13.08 -10.16 -26.35
N ALA A 61 13.50 -8.92 -26.65
CA ALA A 61 14.46 -8.64 -27.71
C ALA A 61 15.83 -9.29 -27.44
N LEU A 62 16.34 -9.20 -26.21
CA LEU A 62 17.64 -9.77 -25.82
C LEU A 62 17.68 -11.30 -25.83
N ARG A 63 16.55 -11.94 -25.52
CA ARG A 63 16.44 -13.41 -25.44
C ARG A 63 15.78 -14.02 -26.68
N HIS A 64 15.42 -13.20 -27.67
CA HIS A 64 14.70 -13.60 -28.87
C HIS A 64 13.37 -14.32 -28.59
N TRP A 65 12.63 -13.83 -27.59
CA TRP A 65 11.29 -14.31 -27.25
C TRP A 65 10.20 -13.51 -27.95
N ASP A 66 9.06 -14.15 -28.20
CA ASP A 66 7.85 -13.44 -28.61
C ASP A 66 7.33 -12.59 -27.43
N VAL A 67 7.13 -11.30 -27.67
CA VAL A 67 6.80 -10.35 -26.62
C VAL A 67 5.37 -10.55 -26.07
N ASP A 68 4.44 -10.97 -26.92
CA ASP A 68 3.04 -11.13 -26.52
C ASP A 68 2.81 -12.46 -25.79
N GLU A 69 3.53 -13.52 -26.19
CA GLU A 69 3.64 -14.75 -25.42
C GLU A 69 4.27 -14.49 -24.05
N LEU A 70 5.41 -13.79 -24.00
CA LEU A 70 6.10 -13.48 -22.75
C LEU A 70 5.22 -12.66 -21.80
N ARG A 71 4.52 -11.63 -22.29
CA ARG A 71 3.61 -10.83 -21.46
C ARG A 71 2.51 -11.67 -20.83
N ARG A 72 1.91 -12.58 -21.60
CA ARG A 72 0.85 -13.49 -21.15
C ARG A 72 1.38 -14.44 -20.09
N GLU A 73 2.51 -15.08 -20.36
CA GLU A 73 3.15 -16.02 -19.43
C GLU A 73 3.55 -15.34 -18.11
N LEU A 74 4.13 -14.14 -18.16
CA LEU A 74 4.48 -13.38 -16.96
C LEU A 74 3.23 -12.94 -16.18
N ALA A 75 2.11 -12.65 -16.85
CA ALA A 75 0.85 -12.33 -16.18
C ALA A 75 0.30 -13.53 -15.40
N GLU A 76 0.27 -14.70 -16.02
CA GLU A 76 -0.10 -15.96 -15.36
C GLU A 76 0.85 -16.27 -14.18
N SER A 77 2.15 -16.09 -14.39
CA SER A 77 3.17 -16.35 -13.36
C SER A 77 3.03 -15.42 -12.16
N ARG A 78 2.80 -14.12 -12.40
CA ARG A 78 2.51 -13.16 -11.31
C ARG A 78 1.27 -13.54 -10.53
N GLN A 79 0.24 -14.06 -11.19
CA GLN A 79 -0.98 -14.52 -10.52
C GLN A 79 -0.72 -15.75 -9.65
N ALA A 80 0.08 -16.71 -10.12
CA ALA A 80 0.47 -17.89 -9.34
C ALA A 80 1.29 -17.51 -8.10
N LEU A 81 2.33 -16.66 -8.26
CA LEU A 81 3.12 -16.16 -7.13
C LEU A 81 2.26 -15.34 -6.16
N PHE A 82 1.33 -14.51 -6.66
CA PHE A 82 0.41 -13.78 -5.81
C PHE A 82 -0.46 -14.73 -4.98
N ALA A 83 -1.03 -15.78 -5.59
CA ALA A 83 -1.83 -16.76 -4.88
C ALA A 83 -1.04 -17.53 -3.81
N ALA A 84 0.23 -17.88 -4.08
CA ALA A 84 1.11 -18.50 -3.10
C ALA A 84 1.46 -17.53 -1.96
N ARG A 85 1.74 -16.25 -2.28
CA ARG A 85 2.04 -15.22 -1.28
C ARG A 85 0.88 -14.96 -0.33
N GLU A 86 -0.36 -15.01 -0.82
CA GLU A 86 -1.56 -14.84 0.00
C GLU A 86 -1.73 -15.91 1.09
N GLN A 87 -1.02 -17.04 0.97
CA GLN A 87 -0.99 -18.09 2.00
C GLN A 87 0.04 -17.82 3.10
N ARG A 88 0.93 -16.84 2.92
CA ARG A 88 1.94 -16.45 3.91
C ARG A 88 1.30 -15.59 5.00
N VAL A 89 1.91 -15.56 6.17
CA VAL A 89 1.53 -14.63 7.24
C VAL A 89 1.70 -13.21 6.72
N ARG A 90 0.60 -12.44 6.70
CA ARG A 90 0.64 -11.03 6.31
C ARG A 90 1.33 -10.22 7.40
N PRO A 91 2.13 -9.21 7.03
CA PRO A 91 2.64 -8.27 8.00
C PRO A 91 1.49 -7.57 8.73
N GLY A 92 1.73 -7.17 9.97
CA GLY A 92 0.77 -6.36 10.73
C GLY A 92 0.42 -5.09 9.96
N LYS A 93 -0.84 -4.65 10.00
CA LYS A 93 -1.21 -3.32 9.52
C LYS A 93 -1.52 -2.46 10.73
N ASP A 94 -0.83 -1.33 10.90
CA ASP A 94 -1.36 -0.31 11.81
C ASP A 94 -2.56 0.35 11.11
N ASP A 95 -3.75 -0.02 11.57
CA ASP A 95 -5.06 0.43 11.10
C ASP A 95 -5.62 1.57 11.96
N LYS A 96 -4.76 2.18 12.78
CA LYS A 96 -5.12 3.31 13.64
C LYS A 96 -5.44 4.54 12.80
N VAL A 97 -6.57 5.16 13.12
CA VAL A 97 -6.99 6.47 12.62
C VAL A 97 -6.56 7.50 13.65
N LEU A 98 -5.67 8.41 13.27
CA LEU A 98 -5.19 9.52 14.11
C LEU A 98 -5.82 10.83 13.65
N VAL A 99 -6.34 11.63 14.58
CA VAL A 99 -7.00 12.91 14.25
C VAL A 99 -6.05 13.84 13.51
N SER A 100 -4.89 14.14 14.08
CA SER A 100 -3.89 15.04 13.48
C SER A 100 -3.51 14.63 12.06
N TRP A 101 -3.24 13.35 11.80
CA TRP A 101 -2.87 12.88 10.46
C TRP A 101 -4.03 12.94 9.47
N ASN A 102 -5.24 12.56 9.91
CA ASN A 102 -6.43 12.67 9.07
C ASN A 102 -6.81 14.13 8.81
N ALA A 103 -6.57 15.03 9.75
CA ALA A 103 -6.77 16.46 9.55
C ALA A 103 -5.85 17.02 8.47
N LEU A 104 -4.56 16.66 8.46
CA LEU A 104 -3.65 17.04 7.38
C LEU A 104 -4.12 16.51 6.01
N MET A 105 -4.60 15.27 5.97
CA MET A 105 -5.19 14.68 4.77
C MET A 105 -6.46 15.43 4.31
N ILE A 106 -7.37 15.74 5.22
CA ILE A 106 -8.61 16.49 4.93
C ILE A 106 -8.28 17.85 4.34
N ASP A 107 -7.35 18.59 4.95
CA ASP A 107 -6.91 19.89 4.45
C ASP A 107 -6.36 19.81 3.02
N ALA A 108 -5.47 18.83 2.77
CA ALA A 108 -4.89 18.61 1.45
C ALA A 108 -5.93 18.25 0.40
N LEU A 109 -6.84 17.32 0.72
CA LEU A 109 -7.90 16.86 -0.19
C LEU A 109 -8.92 17.97 -0.49
N ALA A 110 -9.31 18.76 0.50
CA ALA A 110 -10.21 19.90 0.30
C ALA A 110 -9.61 20.93 -0.67
N ARG A 111 -8.34 21.28 -0.49
CA ARG A 111 -7.62 22.20 -1.41
C ARG A 111 -7.46 21.60 -2.80
N ALA A 112 -7.08 20.32 -2.88
CA ALA A 112 -6.87 19.61 -4.14
C ALA A 112 -8.15 19.51 -4.96
N ALA A 113 -9.31 19.31 -4.32
CA ALA A 113 -10.60 19.24 -5.00
C ALA A 113 -10.87 20.49 -5.86
N GLY A 114 -10.67 21.68 -5.28
CA GLY A 114 -10.89 22.94 -5.99
C GLY A 114 -9.81 23.25 -7.05
N VAL A 115 -8.54 22.92 -6.78
CA VAL A 115 -7.44 23.20 -7.73
C VAL A 115 -7.46 22.25 -8.93
N LEU A 116 -7.83 20.98 -8.72
CA LEU A 116 -7.78 19.93 -9.73
C LEU A 116 -9.15 19.64 -10.37
N ASP A 117 -10.21 20.29 -9.91
CA ASP A 117 -11.60 20.02 -10.32
C ASP A 117 -11.95 18.53 -10.22
N GLU A 118 -11.59 17.92 -9.08
CA GLU A 118 -11.77 16.48 -8.82
C GLU A 118 -12.68 16.24 -7.60
N PRO A 119 -13.99 16.02 -7.82
CA PRO A 119 -14.97 15.89 -6.74
C PRO A 119 -14.70 14.74 -5.76
N ARG A 120 -13.97 13.68 -6.18
CA ARG A 120 -13.66 12.54 -5.30
C ARG A 120 -12.80 12.96 -4.11
N TYR A 121 -11.96 14.00 -4.24
CA TYR A 121 -11.16 14.50 -3.14
C TYR A 121 -12.02 15.19 -2.09
N LEU A 122 -12.99 16.01 -2.51
CA LEU A 122 -13.93 16.66 -1.59
C LEU A 122 -14.75 15.61 -0.83
N GLN A 123 -15.29 14.62 -1.54
CA GLN A 123 -16.06 13.52 -0.94
C GLN A 123 -15.25 12.75 0.11
N ALA A 124 -13.97 12.45 -0.19
CA ALA A 124 -13.09 11.78 0.76
C ALA A 124 -12.79 12.65 1.99
N ALA A 125 -12.55 13.95 1.81
CA ALA A 125 -12.33 14.89 2.89
C ALA A 125 -13.56 15.02 3.82
N GLN A 126 -14.77 15.13 3.24
CA GLN A 126 -16.04 15.17 3.97
C GLN A 126 -16.27 13.88 4.76
N ALA A 127 -16.05 12.71 4.14
CA ALA A 127 -16.22 11.42 4.80
C ALA A 127 -15.27 11.27 6.00
N ALA A 128 -14.02 11.68 5.87
CA ALA A 128 -13.04 11.64 6.95
C ALA A 128 -13.39 12.62 8.08
N ALA A 129 -13.78 13.86 7.76
CA ALA A 129 -14.20 14.84 8.76
C ALA A 129 -15.46 14.37 9.52
N HIS A 130 -16.42 13.77 8.81
CA HIS A 130 -17.61 13.17 9.41
C HIS A 130 -17.24 12.00 10.34
N PHE A 131 -16.34 11.12 9.92
CA PHE A 131 -15.85 10.03 10.76
C PHE A 131 -15.24 10.53 12.07
N ILE A 132 -14.36 11.53 12.01
CA ILE A 132 -13.76 12.13 13.22
C ILE A 132 -14.85 12.70 14.14
N ARG A 133 -15.84 13.40 13.57
CA ARG A 133 -16.93 14.00 14.33
C ARG A 133 -17.78 12.95 15.07
N GLU A 134 -18.13 11.87 14.40
CA GLU A 134 -19.04 10.84 14.94
C GLU A 134 -18.32 9.81 15.83
N GLN A 135 -17.10 9.41 15.48
CA GLN A 135 -16.41 8.28 16.12
C GLN A 135 -15.33 8.70 17.12
N MET A 136 -14.82 9.92 17.00
CA MET A 136 -13.63 10.38 17.75
C MET A 136 -13.93 11.57 18.66
N ARG A 137 -15.21 11.81 18.97
CA ARG A 137 -15.66 12.86 19.89
C ARG A 137 -16.50 12.27 21.01
N ARG A 138 -16.20 12.65 22.24
CA ARG A 138 -16.96 12.28 23.43
C ARG A 138 -18.31 13.02 23.49
N PRO A 139 -19.29 12.52 24.25
CA PRO A 139 -20.58 13.20 24.45
C PRO A 139 -20.46 14.61 25.05
N ASP A 140 -19.43 14.85 25.88
CA ASP A 140 -19.12 16.18 26.44
C ASP A 140 -18.48 17.15 25.42
N GLY A 141 -18.25 16.68 24.20
CA GLY A 141 -17.70 17.44 23.10
C GLY A 141 -16.18 17.36 22.97
N ARG A 142 -15.47 16.69 23.88
CA ARG A 142 -14.01 16.56 23.83
C ARG A 142 -13.56 15.59 22.73
N LEU A 143 -12.47 15.92 22.06
CA LEU A 143 -11.91 15.12 20.97
C LEU A 143 -10.98 14.02 21.54
N LEU A 144 -10.93 12.89 20.85
CA LEU A 144 -10.06 11.75 21.14
C LEU A 144 -9.00 11.62 20.05
N HIS A 145 -7.78 11.28 20.43
CA HIS A 145 -6.62 11.30 19.52
C HIS A 145 -6.63 10.16 18.49
N ALA A 146 -6.95 8.94 18.93
CA ALA A 146 -6.76 7.74 18.13
C ALA A 146 -7.99 6.84 18.15
N TRP A 147 -8.33 6.27 17.00
CA TRP A 147 -9.36 5.25 16.86
C TRP A 147 -8.76 3.98 16.27
N ARG A 148 -9.07 2.84 16.85
CA ARG A 148 -8.64 1.52 16.34
C ARG A 148 -9.62 0.45 16.79
N GLY A 149 -9.97 -0.47 15.90
CA GLY A 149 -10.80 -1.64 16.23
C GLY A 149 -12.16 -1.28 16.85
N GLY A 150 -12.82 -0.23 16.35
CA GLY A 150 -14.15 0.17 16.85
C GLY A 150 -14.13 1.12 18.05
N GLN A 151 -12.96 1.50 18.57
CA GLN A 151 -12.87 2.31 19.78
C GLN A 151 -11.93 3.52 19.62
N ALA A 152 -12.43 4.70 19.95
CA ALA A 152 -11.61 5.89 20.15
C ALA A 152 -11.04 5.94 21.57
N LYS A 153 -9.76 6.31 21.70
CA LYS A 153 -8.98 6.36 22.94
C LYS A 153 -8.04 7.56 22.94
N PHE A 154 -7.57 7.87 24.16
CA PHE A 154 -6.67 8.97 24.50
C PHE A 154 -7.26 10.35 24.24
N ASP A 155 -7.05 11.26 25.18
CA ASP A 155 -7.48 12.64 24.98
C ASP A 155 -6.67 13.26 23.84
N ALA A 156 -7.36 14.03 22.98
CA ALA A 156 -6.72 14.75 21.90
C ALA A 156 -5.67 15.74 22.43
N TYR A 157 -4.57 15.87 21.69
CA TYR A 157 -3.49 16.81 21.95
C TYR A 157 -3.70 18.12 21.20
N LEU A 158 -2.86 19.12 21.49
CA LEU A 158 -2.94 20.43 20.83
C LEU A 158 -2.93 20.31 19.29
N ASP A 159 -2.06 19.46 18.75
CA ASP A 159 -1.91 19.29 17.30
C ASP A 159 -3.15 18.70 16.63
N ASP A 160 -3.85 17.80 17.32
CA ASP A 160 -5.12 17.24 16.82
C ASP A 160 -6.16 18.35 16.64
N TYR A 161 -6.27 19.24 17.63
CA TYR A 161 -7.17 20.39 17.56
C TYR A 161 -6.75 21.41 16.52
N ALA A 162 -5.47 21.79 16.50
CA ALA A 162 -4.95 22.82 15.60
C ALA A 162 -5.10 22.39 14.14
N TYR A 163 -4.70 21.15 13.82
CA TYR A 163 -4.81 20.64 12.46
C TYR A 163 -6.25 20.43 12.04
N LEU A 164 -7.10 19.86 12.91
CA LEU A 164 -8.50 19.65 12.57
C LEU A 164 -9.24 20.97 12.36
N ALA A 165 -8.99 21.99 13.19
CA ALA A 165 -9.60 23.30 13.02
C ALA A 165 -9.22 23.92 11.66
N ASN A 166 -7.93 23.89 11.30
CA ASN A 166 -7.48 24.37 9.98
C ASN A 166 -8.09 23.57 8.82
N ALA A 167 -8.11 22.24 8.93
CA ALA A 167 -8.69 21.37 7.92
C ALA A 167 -10.18 21.61 7.70
N LEU A 168 -10.94 21.88 8.76
CA LEU A 168 -12.37 22.19 8.67
C LEU A 168 -12.62 23.55 8.00
N VAL A 169 -11.74 24.53 8.18
CA VAL A 169 -11.80 25.79 7.44
C VAL A 169 -11.58 25.56 5.95
N SER A 170 -10.53 24.81 5.57
CA SER A 170 -10.28 24.47 4.16
C SER A 170 -11.42 23.67 3.55
N LEU A 171 -11.99 22.73 4.30
CA LEU A 171 -13.12 21.93 3.86
C LEU A 171 -14.36 22.81 3.63
N TYR A 172 -14.66 23.74 4.54
CA TYR A 172 -15.75 24.69 4.38
C TYR A 172 -15.58 25.61 3.17
N MET A 173 -14.34 25.98 2.82
CA MET A 173 -14.08 26.80 1.63
C MET A 173 -14.21 26.03 0.30
N ALA A 174 -14.15 24.70 0.36
CA ALA A 174 -14.23 23.83 -0.82
C ALA A 174 -15.64 23.24 -1.04
N ASP A 175 -16.54 23.43 -0.08
CA ASP A 175 -17.96 23.01 -0.11
C ASP A 175 -18.84 24.15 -0.66
#